data_AF-F8N8Z2-F1
#
_entry.id   AF-F8N8Z2-F1
#
_cell.length_a   1.000
_cell.length_b   1.000
_cell.length_c   1.000
_cell.angle_alpha   90.00
_cell.angle_beta   90.00
_cell.angle_gamma   90.00
#
_symmetry.space_group_name_H-M   'P 1'
#
loop_
_entity.id
_entity.type
_entity.pdbx_description
1 polymer ?
#
loop_
_entity_poly.entity_id
_entity_poly.type
_entity_poly.pdbx_seq_one_letter_code
_entity_poly.pdbx_strand_id
1 'polypeptide(L)'
;MSVFRKIIDNEENLWRSILMRIGLVLLTSFVIVWFLPRNEAKQFAYEIGEPWHYGTIIAKYDFPVYKTDEAFQKERDSLLHTFQSYYNYDPRVEPVQMAKLRVALSKVSVLPSGFETIILEKLHHFYQAGIMDTPEYNSIANDTTSQVRVIFGKDAESVQVNLIYSTMSVYEQLLGDEKLVKERGLLQKLNLNNYIVPNLIFDRRRTETARNDLLSGISPASGMVLAGQKIIGQGDIVDDYNYRVLNSLEKEMERRQTGQAQITKHLIGNAIYVLSFIFLFTLYLSLFRRDYLSKPGCVAMLYTLIVVFPVCVSLMMEHNYFNFSVYILPFAMGPIFVRIFMDSRTAFITHLVTVFISACALRYQFDFIIIQTVAGLVAIYTLREVSTRSQVFRTALWVFISTCIIYLAVKLMESGEDFRVGSNMYYHFLISGVLLLLAYPLMFVVEKTFGFVSVLTLIELSDTNKGLLRKLSEIAPGTFQHSITVGNLASEIANRIGAKSTLVRTGALYHDIGKMKNPAFFTENQQGGVNPHDNLTEKESARIIIAHVTDGVKLAEENNLPVVICLLLKSLVKVRPGLLNCLSIFSQLYYFACHLRPCLTDWLVIAVLTGEDG
;
A
#
# COMPACT_ATOMS: atom_id res chain seq x y z
N MET A 1 -9.29 8.09 56.84
CA MET A 1 -8.25 8.55 55.89
C MET A 1 -7.84 7.49 54.86
N SER A 2 -7.75 6.18 55.21
CA SER A 2 -7.39 5.13 54.23
C SER A 2 -8.50 4.79 53.22
N VAL A 3 -9.78 4.88 53.60
CA VAL A 3 -10.92 4.64 52.68
C VAL A 3 -11.04 5.75 51.64
N PHE A 4 -10.90 7.01 52.05
CA PHE A 4 -10.90 8.17 51.13
C PHE A 4 -9.72 8.12 50.16
N ARG A 5 -8.52 7.76 50.62
CA ARG A 5 -7.35 7.59 49.74
C ARG A 5 -7.55 6.43 48.74
N LYS A 6 -8.19 5.34 49.17
CA LYS A 6 -8.54 4.20 48.28
C LYS A 6 -9.59 4.56 47.23
N ILE A 7 -10.56 5.43 47.56
CA ILE A 7 -11.57 5.92 46.62
C ILE A 7 -10.93 6.87 45.60
N ILE A 8 -10.09 7.80 46.07
CA ILE A 8 -9.35 8.73 45.20
C ILE A 8 -8.38 7.97 44.28
N ASP A 9 -7.61 7.01 44.80
CA ASP A 9 -6.70 6.18 43.99
C ASP A 9 -7.47 5.33 42.96
N ASN A 10 -8.70 4.89 43.28
CA ASN A 10 -9.52 4.10 42.36
C ASN A 10 -10.16 4.97 41.27
N GLU A 11 -10.59 6.21 41.61
CA GLU A 11 -11.03 7.19 40.63
C GLU A 11 -9.88 7.65 39.72
N GLU A 12 -8.70 7.92 40.27
CA GLU A 12 -7.55 8.37 39.50
C GLU A 12 -7.08 7.29 38.51
N ASN A 13 -7.10 6.02 38.93
CA ASN A 13 -6.83 4.88 38.04
C ASN A 13 -7.93 4.67 36.99
N LEU A 14 -9.19 4.94 37.33
CA LEU A 14 -10.30 4.88 36.38
C LEU A 14 -10.17 5.96 35.29
N TRP A 15 -9.91 7.21 35.67
CA TRP A 15 -9.70 8.32 34.72
C TRP A 15 -8.48 8.09 33.83
N ARG A 16 -7.36 7.61 34.39
CA ARG A 16 -6.18 7.23 33.60
C ARG A 16 -6.50 6.13 32.60
N SER A 17 -7.23 5.09 33.01
CA SER A 17 -7.65 4.02 32.11
C SER A 17 -8.59 4.53 31.01
N ILE A 18 -9.53 5.41 31.32
CA ILE A 18 -10.45 5.99 30.33
C ILE A 18 -9.69 6.86 29.34
N LEU A 19 -8.80 7.75 29.81
CA LEU A 19 -7.98 8.61 28.97
C LEU A 19 -7.07 7.81 28.04
N MET A 20 -6.44 6.74 28.54
CA MET A 20 -5.63 5.83 27.72
C MET A 20 -6.45 5.16 26.61
N ARG A 21 -7.68 4.74 26.91
CA ARG A 21 -8.58 4.14 25.92
C ARG A 21 -9.04 5.16 24.87
N ILE A 22 -9.38 6.38 25.28
CA ILE A 22 -9.73 7.47 24.35
C ILE A 22 -8.53 7.79 23.45
N GLY A 23 -7.33 7.92 24.03
CA GLY A 23 -6.10 8.14 23.28
C GLY A 23 -5.84 7.04 22.25
N LEU A 24 -6.04 5.77 22.62
CA LEU A 24 -5.88 4.63 21.71
C LEU A 24 -6.89 4.67 20.54
N VAL A 25 -8.17 4.95 20.82
CA VAL A 25 -9.20 5.10 19.80
C VAL A 25 -8.85 6.23 18.83
N LEU A 26 -8.52 7.41 19.35
CA LEU A 26 -8.19 8.57 18.52
C LEU A 26 -6.93 8.34 17.68
N LEU A 27 -5.88 7.76 18.27
CA LEU A 27 -4.63 7.47 17.56
C LEU A 27 -4.86 6.47 16.42
N THR A 28 -5.58 5.39 16.69
CA THR A 28 -5.83 4.35 15.67
C THR A 28 -6.74 4.84 14.56
N SER A 29 -7.81 5.59 14.89
CA SER A 29 -8.64 6.25 13.88
C SER A 29 -7.85 7.26 13.06
N PHE A 30 -7.00 8.08 13.69
CA PHE A 30 -6.15 9.06 12.99
C PHE A 30 -5.23 8.38 11.97
N VAL A 31 -4.52 7.31 12.38
CA VAL A 31 -3.61 6.58 11.48
C VAL A 31 -4.38 6.02 10.28
N ILE A 32 -5.50 5.35 10.49
CA ILE A 32 -6.29 4.77 9.39
C ILE A 32 -6.77 5.87 8.43
N VAL A 33 -7.38 6.94 8.97
CA VAL A 33 -7.92 8.05 8.17
C VAL A 33 -6.83 8.79 7.41
N TRP A 34 -5.63 8.88 7.99
CA TRP A 34 -4.48 9.52 7.33
C TRP A 34 -4.11 8.84 6.01
N PHE A 35 -4.13 7.50 5.98
CA PHE A 35 -3.76 6.68 4.82
C PHE A 35 -4.91 6.45 3.84
N LEU A 36 -6.17 6.69 4.23
CA LEU A 36 -7.30 6.50 3.31
C LEU A 36 -7.15 7.40 2.07
N PRO A 37 -7.49 6.88 0.87
CA PRO A 37 -7.34 7.63 -0.37
C PRO A 37 -8.19 8.91 -0.31
N ARG A 38 -7.52 10.05 -0.57
CA ARG A 38 -8.14 11.39 -0.52
C ARG A 38 -8.69 11.84 -1.88
N ASN A 39 -8.32 11.13 -2.94
CA ASN A 39 -8.69 11.50 -4.30
C ASN A 39 -10.04 10.88 -4.66
N GLU A 40 -10.84 11.65 -5.37
CA GLU A 40 -12.13 11.23 -5.89
C GLU A 40 -11.92 10.04 -6.84
N ALA A 41 -12.26 8.84 -6.39
CA ALA A 41 -12.46 7.74 -7.32
C ALA A 41 -13.61 8.16 -8.24
N LYS A 42 -13.38 8.17 -9.57
CA LYS A 42 -14.40 8.44 -10.59
C LYS A 42 -15.74 7.86 -10.16
N GLN A 43 -16.77 8.69 -10.04
CA GLN A 43 -18.04 8.29 -9.45
C GLN A 43 -18.68 7.12 -10.21
N PHE A 44 -18.43 7.01 -11.52
CA PHE A 44 -18.93 5.94 -12.38
C PHE A 44 -17.78 5.18 -13.09
N ALA A 45 -17.94 3.86 -13.24
CA ALA A 45 -17.05 3.00 -14.02
C ALA A 45 -17.81 2.64 -15.28
N TYR A 46 -17.29 3.06 -16.41
CA TYR A 46 -17.91 2.83 -17.70
C TYR A 46 -16.84 2.78 -18.77
N GLU A 47 -16.92 1.74 -19.60
CA GLU A 47 -16.10 1.57 -20.79
C GLU A 47 -16.98 1.58 -22.03
N ILE A 48 -16.39 1.97 -23.16
CA ILE A 48 -17.10 2.00 -24.44
C ILE A 48 -17.50 0.57 -24.81
N GLY A 49 -18.78 0.36 -25.11
CA GLY A 49 -19.35 -0.95 -25.47
C GLY A 49 -19.92 -1.75 -24.30
N GLU A 50 -19.75 -1.30 -23.06
CA GLU A 50 -20.41 -1.95 -21.90
C GLU A 50 -21.81 -1.36 -21.64
N PRO A 51 -22.75 -2.14 -21.09
CA PRO A 51 -24.03 -1.62 -20.63
C PRO A 51 -23.86 -0.63 -19.47
N TRP A 52 -24.75 0.34 -19.33
CA TRP A 52 -24.76 1.25 -18.19
C TRP A 52 -25.42 0.59 -16.96
N HIS A 53 -24.62 0.37 -15.92
CA HIS A 53 -25.05 -0.39 -14.73
C HIS A 53 -25.74 0.47 -13.65
N TYR A 54 -25.71 1.80 -13.80
CA TYR A 54 -26.25 2.72 -12.80
C TYR A 54 -27.64 3.25 -13.20
N GLY A 55 -28.27 4.00 -12.30
CA GLY A 55 -29.52 4.68 -12.61
C GLY A 55 -29.38 5.69 -13.76
N THR A 56 -30.50 6.05 -14.38
CA THR A 56 -30.54 7.04 -15.47
C THR A 56 -29.93 8.37 -15.03
N ILE A 57 -28.95 8.85 -15.78
CA ILE A 57 -28.34 10.17 -15.57
C ILE A 57 -29.06 11.20 -16.43
N ILE A 58 -29.53 12.26 -15.76
CA ILE A 58 -30.08 13.46 -16.39
C ILE A 58 -29.19 14.64 -15.98
N ALA A 59 -28.81 15.48 -16.94
CA ALA A 59 -28.00 16.66 -16.69
C ALA A 59 -28.73 17.62 -15.74
N LYS A 60 -28.08 18.02 -14.64
CA LYS A 60 -28.66 18.95 -13.66
C LYS A 60 -28.45 20.43 -14.01
N TYR A 61 -27.51 20.70 -14.90
CA TYR A 61 -27.10 22.03 -15.33
C TYR A 61 -26.46 21.95 -16.72
N ASP A 62 -26.32 23.08 -17.39
CA ASP A 62 -25.67 23.15 -18.70
C ASP A 62 -24.16 22.97 -18.57
N PHE A 63 -23.54 22.14 -19.42
CA PHE A 63 -22.08 21.97 -19.45
C PHE A 63 -21.54 21.69 -20.85
N PRO A 64 -20.31 22.12 -21.16
CA PRO A 64 -19.67 21.84 -22.45
C PRO A 64 -19.20 20.39 -22.54
N VAL A 65 -19.30 19.81 -23.75
CA VAL A 65 -18.71 18.51 -24.08
C VAL A 65 -17.30 18.75 -24.62
N TYR A 66 -16.28 18.36 -23.86
CA TYR A 66 -14.89 18.53 -24.22
C TYR A 66 -14.49 17.56 -25.34
N LYS A 67 -13.69 18.05 -26.30
CA LYS A 67 -13.09 17.22 -27.35
C LYS A 67 -12.03 16.28 -26.74
N THR A 68 -11.79 15.15 -27.39
CA THR A 68 -10.65 14.28 -27.06
C THR A 68 -9.34 14.96 -27.47
N ASP A 69 -8.24 14.62 -26.80
CA ASP A 69 -6.93 15.16 -27.12
C ASP A 69 -6.54 14.84 -28.58
N GLU A 70 -6.86 13.64 -29.07
CA GLU A 70 -6.64 13.24 -30.47
C GLU A 70 -7.42 14.11 -31.46
N ALA A 71 -8.70 14.37 -31.19
CA ALA A 71 -9.52 15.23 -32.05
C ALA A 71 -9.00 16.67 -32.06
N PHE A 72 -8.58 17.17 -30.89
CA PHE A 72 -7.99 18.48 -30.76
C PHE A 72 -6.66 18.60 -31.51
N GLN A 73 -5.77 17.60 -31.41
CA GLN A 73 -4.51 17.60 -32.16
C GLN A 73 -4.73 17.51 -33.67
N LYS A 74 -5.66 16.66 -34.12
CA LYS A 74 -5.99 16.56 -35.56
C LYS A 74 -6.47 17.89 -36.14
N GLU A 75 -7.28 18.64 -35.39
CA GLU A 75 -7.76 19.96 -35.80
C GLU A 75 -6.62 21.00 -35.83
N ARG A 76 -5.71 20.94 -34.85
CA ARG A 76 -4.48 21.78 -34.85
C ARG A 76 -3.60 21.49 -36.06
N ASP A 77 -3.34 20.22 -36.34
CA ASP A 77 -2.48 19.80 -37.45
C ASP A 77 -3.11 20.20 -38.79
N SER A 78 -4.44 20.05 -38.92
CA SER A 78 -5.17 20.49 -40.12
C SER A 78 -5.08 22.00 -40.35
N LEU A 79 -5.12 22.82 -39.30
CA LEU A 79 -4.99 24.28 -39.42
C LEU A 79 -3.56 24.69 -39.77
N LEU A 80 -2.57 24.06 -39.12
CA LEU A 80 -1.16 24.34 -39.39
C LEU A 80 -0.74 23.95 -40.81
N HIS A 81 -1.39 22.97 -41.44
CA HIS A 81 -1.14 22.61 -42.84
C HIS A 81 -1.43 23.75 -43.84
N THR A 82 -2.19 24.78 -43.45
CA THR A 82 -2.48 25.95 -44.30
C THR A 82 -1.73 27.20 -43.87
N PHE A 83 -0.90 27.11 -42.83
CA PHE A 83 -0.26 28.24 -42.20
C PHE A 83 0.98 28.71 -42.97
N GLN A 84 1.00 29.97 -43.39
CA GLN A 84 2.11 30.57 -44.12
C GLN A 84 3.01 31.38 -43.17
N SER A 85 4.30 31.06 -43.16
CA SER A 85 5.30 31.81 -42.39
C SER A 85 5.57 33.20 -42.97
N TYR A 86 5.87 34.18 -42.12
CA TYR A 86 6.09 35.57 -42.51
C TYR A 86 7.57 35.92 -42.66
N TYR A 87 7.92 36.57 -43.77
CA TYR A 87 9.26 37.06 -44.10
C TYR A 87 9.21 38.55 -44.44
N ASN A 88 10.18 39.30 -43.95
CA ASN A 88 10.37 40.71 -44.30
C ASN A 88 11.37 40.83 -45.44
N TYR A 89 10.98 41.51 -46.52
CA TYR A 89 11.91 41.87 -47.59
C TYR A 89 12.72 43.10 -47.19
N ASP A 90 14.04 42.99 -47.13
CA ASP A 90 14.94 44.12 -46.85
C ASP A 90 15.53 44.69 -48.16
N PRO A 91 15.01 45.83 -48.67
CA PRO A 91 15.47 46.44 -49.91
C PRO A 91 16.88 47.05 -49.81
N ARG A 92 17.46 47.13 -48.60
CA ARG A 92 18.78 47.75 -48.39
C ARG A 92 19.93 46.79 -48.66
N VAL A 93 19.66 45.48 -48.59
CA VAL A 93 20.70 44.44 -48.76
C VAL A 93 21.27 44.48 -50.17
N GLU A 94 20.41 44.54 -51.19
CA GLU A 94 20.83 44.50 -52.59
C GLU A 94 21.80 45.65 -52.95
N PRO A 95 21.46 46.95 -52.77
CA PRO A 95 22.39 48.05 -53.11
C PRO A 95 23.75 47.93 -52.41
N VAL A 96 23.77 47.47 -51.15
CA VAL A 96 24.99 47.32 -50.36
C VAL A 96 25.87 46.20 -50.92
N GLN A 97 25.30 45.04 -51.23
CA GLN A 97 26.06 43.91 -51.77
C GLN A 97 26.51 44.15 -53.21
N MET A 98 25.67 44.81 -54.01
CA MET A 98 26.01 45.24 -55.38
C MET A 98 27.18 46.23 -55.39
N ALA A 99 27.18 47.21 -54.47
CA ALA A 99 28.30 48.14 -54.33
C ALA A 99 29.60 47.43 -53.89
N LYS A 100 29.53 46.51 -52.93
CA LYS A 100 30.67 45.69 -52.50
C LYS A 100 31.24 44.85 -53.63
N LEU A 101 30.37 44.23 -54.43
CA LEU A 101 30.79 43.41 -55.57
C LEU A 101 31.48 44.27 -56.64
N ARG A 102 30.96 45.45 -56.97
CA ARG A 102 31.63 46.40 -57.89
C ARG A 102 33.04 46.78 -57.42
N VAL A 103 33.21 47.09 -56.14
CA VAL A 103 34.53 47.42 -55.55
C VAL A 103 35.48 46.22 -55.58
N ALA A 104 34.97 45.00 -55.46
CA ALA A 104 35.78 43.79 -55.57
C ALA A 104 36.20 43.53 -57.02
N LEU A 105 35.29 43.70 -57.98
CA LEU A 105 35.55 43.56 -59.41
C LEU A 105 36.56 44.59 -59.90
N SER A 106 36.54 45.83 -59.39
CA SER A 106 37.50 46.88 -59.76
C SER A 106 38.95 46.59 -59.31
N LYS A 107 39.14 45.64 -58.39
CA LYS A 107 40.48 45.21 -57.90
C LYS A 107 41.07 44.05 -58.72
N VAL A 108 40.31 43.49 -59.65
CA VAL A 108 40.76 42.39 -60.52
C VAL A 108 41.46 42.99 -61.75
N SER A 109 42.72 42.63 -61.97
CA SER A 109 43.62 43.26 -62.95
C SER A 109 43.28 42.99 -64.42
N VAL A 110 42.53 41.93 -64.73
CA VAL A 110 42.06 41.61 -66.09
C VAL A 110 40.64 41.06 -65.98
N LEU A 111 39.65 41.86 -66.41
CA LEU A 111 38.24 41.45 -66.46
C LEU A 111 37.80 41.30 -67.91
N PRO A 112 37.23 40.15 -68.32
CA PRO A 112 36.67 39.96 -69.66
C PRO A 112 35.54 40.95 -69.96
N SER A 113 35.48 41.44 -71.20
CA SER A 113 34.48 42.42 -71.64
C SER A 113 33.05 41.90 -71.43
N GLY A 114 32.25 42.62 -70.64
CA GLY A 114 30.85 42.28 -70.34
C GLY A 114 30.64 41.37 -69.13
N PHE A 115 31.70 40.84 -68.51
CA PHE A 115 31.58 39.96 -67.32
C PHE A 115 30.94 40.67 -66.12
N GLU A 116 31.36 41.91 -65.84
CA GLU A 116 30.80 42.73 -64.75
C GLU A 116 29.30 42.98 -64.93
N THR A 117 28.86 43.32 -66.14
CA THR A 117 27.45 43.58 -66.44
C THR A 117 26.61 42.32 -66.23
N ILE A 118 27.07 41.17 -66.73
CA ILE A 118 26.33 39.90 -66.63
C ILE A 118 26.16 39.46 -65.17
N ILE A 119 27.22 39.51 -64.37
CA ILE A 119 27.14 39.05 -62.96
C ILE A 119 26.25 39.99 -62.12
N LEU A 120 26.33 41.30 -62.37
CA LEU A 120 25.50 42.30 -61.69
C LEU A 120 24.02 42.17 -62.09
N GLU A 121 23.71 42.00 -63.38
CA GLU A 121 22.32 41.81 -63.84
C GLU A 121 21.70 40.54 -63.27
N LYS A 122 22.43 39.43 -63.24
CA LYS A 122 21.94 38.19 -62.63
C LYS A 122 21.75 38.32 -61.13
N LEU A 123 22.70 38.91 -60.43
CA LEU A 123 22.60 39.10 -58.99
C LEU A 123 21.43 40.02 -58.63
N HIS A 124 21.19 41.07 -59.42
CA HIS A 124 20.01 41.92 -59.31
C HIS A 124 18.71 41.11 -59.47
N HIS A 125 18.62 40.22 -60.47
CA HIS A 125 17.46 39.36 -60.67
C HIS A 125 17.20 38.44 -59.46
N PHE A 126 18.23 37.84 -58.87
CA PHE A 126 18.09 37.01 -57.67
C PHE A 126 17.61 37.82 -56.46
N TYR A 127 18.13 39.04 -56.26
CA TYR A 127 17.67 39.92 -55.19
C TYR A 127 16.24 40.41 -55.38
N GLN A 128 15.80 40.62 -56.63
CA GLN A 128 14.41 40.96 -56.96
C GLN A 128 13.44 39.81 -56.64
N ALA A 129 13.83 38.58 -56.98
CA ALA A 129 13.05 37.38 -56.67
C ALA A 129 13.02 37.04 -55.16
N GLY A 130 14.08 37.44 -54.43
CA GLY A 130 14.25 37.19 -53.01
C GLY A 130 15.20 36.03 -52.74
N ILE A 131 16.14 36.27 -51.84
CA ILE A 131 17.17 35.32 -51.39
C ILE A 131 16.91 35.01 -49.92
N MET A 132 16.72 33.73 -49.63
CA MET A 132 16.54 33.18 -48.29
C MET A 132 17.79 32.41 -47.85
N ASP A 133 18.00 32.29 -46.54
CA ASP A 133 19.06 31.43 -46.01
C ASP A 133 18.80 29.95 -46.35
N THR A 134 19.86 29.18 -46.62
CA THR A 134 19.72 27.81 -47.14
C THR A 134 19.07 26.84 -46.13
N PRO A 135 19.46 26.82 -44.84
CA PRO A 135 18.73 26.09 -43.79
C PRO A 135 17.24 26.43 -43.72
N GLU A 136 16.89 27.72 -43.79
CA GLU A 136 15.49 28.17 -43.75
C GLU A 136 14.72 27.71 -44.99
N TYR A 137 15.30 27.89 -46.18
CA TYR A 137 14.72 27.43 -47.44
C TYR A 137 14.44 25.92 -47.42
N ASN A 138 15.39 25.11 -46.94
CA ASN A 138 15.22 23.65 -46.86
C ASN A 138 14.16 23.22 -45.84
N SER A 139 13.95 24.00 -44.76
CA SER A 139 12.91 23.71 -43.78
C SER A 139 11.50 23.91 -44.35
N ILE A 140 11.32 24.91 -45.21
CA ILE A 140 10.04 25.26 -45.83
C ILE A 140 9.80 24.49 -47.12
N ALA A 141 10.85 24.23 -47.92
CA ALA A 141 10.72 23.46 -49.15
C ALA A 141 10.25 22.01 -48.90
N ASN A 142 10.50 21.49 -47.69
CA ASN A 142 10.01 20.20 -47.22
C ASN A 142 8.70 20.32 -46.41
N ASP A 143 8.25 21.53 -46.09
CA ASP A 143 6.96 21.79 -45.46
C ASP A 143 5.85 21.60 -46.51
N THR A 144 4.66 21.17 -46.08
CA THR A 144 3.52 20.97 -46.98
C THR A 144 2.96 22.29 -47.52
N THR A 145 3.35 23.41 -46.92
CA THR A 145 3.01 24.76 -47.40
C THR A 145 4.00 25.23 -48.47
N SER A 146 3.62 25.11 -49.74
CA SER A 146 4.44 25.58 -50.89
C SER A 146 4.51 27.12 -51.01
N GLN A 147 3.99 27.87 -50.03
CA GLN A 147 3.89 29.34 -50.08
C GLN A 147 4.32 29.98 -48.75
N VAL A 148 4.96 31.15 -48.85
CA VAL A 148 5.33 32.01 -47.72
C VAL A 148 4.73 33.40 -47.88
N ARG A 149 4.47 34.08 -46.76
CA ARG A 149 4.03 35.48 -46.77
C ARG A 149 5.24 36.41 -46.77
N VAL A 150 5.46 37.14 -47.86
CA VAL A 150 6.53 38.13 -47.98
C VAL A 150 5.96 39.53 -47.81
N ILE A 151 6.59 40.33 -46.95
CA ILE A 151 6.19 41.70 -46.66
C ILE A 151 7.05 42.65 -47.48
N PHE A 152 6.43 43.32 -48.45
CA PHE A 152 7.02 44.38 -49.26
C PHE A 152 6.59 45.73 -48.70
N GLY A 153 7.40 46.29 -47.79
CA GLY A 153 7.07 47.55 -47.13
C GLY A 153 5.86 47.44 -46.19
N LYS A 154 4.67 47.82 -46.67
CA LYS A 154 3.41 47.76 -45.89
C LYS A 154 2.48 46.61 -46.29
N ASP A 155 2.67 46.05 -47.48
CA ASP A 155 1.79 45.00 -48.02
C ASP A 155 2.41 43.61 -47.81
N ALA A 156 1.55 42.61 -47.59
CA ALA A 156 1.97 41.22 -47.39
C ALA A 156 1.37 40.33 -48.48
N GLU A 157 2.22 39.75 -49.32
CA GLU A 157 1.82 38.93 -50.46
C GLU A 157 2.19 37.46 -50.24
N SER A 158 1.43 36.54 -50.84
CA SER A 158 1.72 35.11 -50.79
C SER A 158 2.61 34.75 -51.98
N VAL A 159 3.84 34.33 -51.71
CA VAL A 159 4.84 33.97 -52.72
C VAL A 159 5.10 32.48 -52.68
N GLN A 160 5.10 31.83 -53.85
CA GLN A 160 5.46 30.42 -53.95
C GLN A 160 6.94 30.22 -53.65
N VAL A 161 7.29 29.22 -52.84
CA VAL A 161 8.66 28.96 -52.39
C VAL A 161 9.60 28.69 -53.58
N ASN A 162 9.08 28.12 -54.67
CA ASN A 162 9.85 27.85 -55.90
C ASN A 162 10.25 29.11 -56.69
N LEU A 163 9.68 30.27 -56.38
CA LEU A 163 10.07 31.57 -56.97
C LEU A 163 11.13 32.28 -56.13
N ILE A 164 11.46 31.75 -54.96
CA ILE A 164 12.47 32.28 -54.05
C ILE A 164 13.76 31.47 -54.24
N TYR A 165 14.92 32.12 -54.13
CA TYR A 165 16.20 31.45 -54.22
C TYR A 165 16.83 31.27 -52.83
N SER A 166 17.56 30.18 -52.63
CA SER A 166 18.42 30.01 -51.45
C SER A 166 19.80 30.60 -51.73
N THR A 167 20.54 30.99 -50.69
CA THR A 167 21.93 31.43 -50.84
C THR A 167 22.78 30.42 -51.63
N MET A 168 22.55 29.12 -51.44
CA MET A 168 23.21 28.05 -52.18
C MET A 168 22.75 27.97 -53.65
N SER A 169 21.44 28.07 -53.94
CA SER A 169 20.96 27.97 -55.32
C SER A 169 21.40 29.15 -56.18
N VAL A 170 21.49 30.35 -55.60
CA VAL A 170 22.08 31.53 -56.25
C VAL A 170 23.55 31.27 -56.58
N TYR A 171 24.32 30.74 -55.62
CA TYR A 171 25.73 30.44 -55.83
C TYR A 171 25.95 29.40 -56.94
N GLU A 172 25.16 28.32 -56.95
CA GLU A 172 25.21 27.28 -57.97
C GLU A 172 24.83 27.80 -59.37
N GLN A 173 23.77 28.60 -59.47
CA GLN A 173 23.32 29.16 -60.76
C GLN A 173 24.27 30.21 -61.32
N LEU A 174 24.97 30.96 -60.47
CA LEU A 174 26.03 31.88 -60.90
C LEU A 174 27.28 31.12 -61.38
N LEU A 175 27.63 30.00 -60.72
CA LEU A 175 28.75 29.15 -61.12
C LEU A 175 28.48 28.28 -62.36
N GLY A 176 27.22 27.93 -62.60
CA GLY A 176 26.77 27.07 -63.69
C GLY A 176 26.35 27.81 -64.95
N ASP A 177 26.36 29.15 -64.96
CA ASP A 177 25.96 29.94 -66.11
C ASP A 177 26.92 29.80 -67.30
N GLU A 178 26.39 29.47 -68.49
CA GLU A 178 27.20 29.20 -69.69
C GLU A 178 28.16 30.33 -70.10
N LYS A 179 27.82 31.60 -69.78
CA LYS A 179 28.66 32.76 -70.10
C LYS A 179 29.71 33.02 -69.04
N LEU A 180 29.42 32.72 -67.78
CA LEU A 180 30.33 32.91 -66.64
C LEU A 180 31.25 31.69 -66.39
N VAL A 181 30.86 30.49 -66.80
CA VAL A 181 31.61 29.22 -66.65
C VAL A 181 32.97 29.26 -67.36
N LYS A 182 33.09 30.01 -68.47
CA LYS A 182 34.36 30.20 -69.20
C LYS A 182 35.46 30.80 -68.32
N GLU A 183 35.08 31.47 -67.24
CA GLU A 183 35.96 32.21 -66.32
C GLU A 183 35.81 31.71 -64.87
N ARG A 184 35.50 30.42 -64.70
CA ARG A 184 35.23 29.79 -63.40
C ARG A 184 36.34 30.04 -62.35
N GLY A 185 37.59 30.13 -62.79
CA GLY A 185 38.73 30.44 -61.92
C GLY A 185 38.69 31.86 -61.32
N LEU A 186 38.09 32.83 -62.01
CA LEU A 186 37.86 34.19 -61.49
C LEU A 186 36.69 34.22 -60.50
N LEU A 187 35.59 33.51 -60.80
CA LEU A 187 34.43 33.40 -59.89
C LEU A 187 34.82 32.77 -58.54
N GLN A 188 35.65 31.73 -58.56
CA GLN A 188 36.15 31.08 -57.34
C GLN A 188 37.06 32.00 -56.52
N LYS A 189 37.90 32.82 -57.18
CA LYS A 189 38.76 33.82 -56.50
C LYS A 189 37.97 34.98 -55.90
N LEU A 190 36.84 35.36 -56.51
CA LEU A 190 35.96 36.43 -56.00
C LEU A 190 35.26 36.04 -54.70
N ASN A 191 35.11 34.74 -54.41
CA ASN A 191 34.41 34.19 -53.25
C ASN A 191 32.98 34.78 -53.11
N LEU A 192 32.11 34.36 -54.04
CA LEU A 192 30.76 34.90 -54.22
C LEU A 192 29.88 34.87 -52.95
N ASN A 193 30.17 33.96 -52.01
CA ASN A 193 29.50 33.87 -50.71
C ASN A 193 29.54 35.19 -49.91
N ASN A 194 30.55 36.03 -50.14
CA ASN A 194 30.66 37.33 -49.47
C ASN A 194 29.65 38.38 -49.96
N TYR A 195 28.99 38.14 -51.10
CA TYR A 195 28.06 39.09 -51.75
C TYR A 195 26.65 38.52 -51.91
N ILE A 196 26.43 37.25 -51.59
CA ILE A 196 25.12 36.60 -51.61
C ILE A 196 24.64 36.52 -50.16
N VAL A 197 23.88 37.53 -49.75
CA VAL A 197 23.31 37.63 -48.39
C VAL A 197 21.79 37.57 -48.50
N PRO A 198 21.08 36.85 -47.60
CA PRO A 198 19.62 36.83 -47.61
C PRO A 198 19.03 38.23 -47.49
N ASN A 199 18.05 38.56 -48.33
CA ASN A 199 17.23 39.76 -48.21
C ASN A 199 15.78 39.45 -47.81
N LEU A 200 15.41 38.16 -47.73
CA LEU A 200 14.21 37.70 -47.05
C LEU A 200 14.59 37.28 -45.63
N ILE A 201 14.08 38.02 -44.63
CA ILE A 201 14.41 37.82 -43.21
C ILE A 201 13.19 37.28 -42.49
N PHE A 202 13.32 36.13 -41.82
CA PHE A 202 12.21 35.53 -41.07
C PHE A 202 11.69 36.44 -39.95
N ASP A 203 10.40 36.77 -39.98
CA ASP A 203 9.74 37.52 -38.90
C ASP A 203 9.16 36.54 -37.88
N ARG A 204 10.00 36.15 -36.92
CA ARG A 204 9.60 35.24 -35.84
C ARG A 204 8.40 35.75 -35.06
N ARG A 205 8.36 37.05 -34.73
CA ARG A 205 7.31 37.62 -33.90
C ARG A 205 5.97 37.57 -34.60
N ARG A 206 5.89 38.02 -35.86
CA ARG A 206 4.64 37.98 -36.65
C ARG A 206 4.20 36.55 -36.93
N THR A 207 5.14 35.66 -37.26
CA THR A 207 4.86 34.25 -37.51
C THR A 207 4.31 33.57 -36.25
N GLU A 208 4.94 33.72 -35.10
CA GLU A 208 4.45 33.15 -33.84
C GLU A 208 3.11 33.76 -33.41
N THR A 209 2.91 35.07 -33.60
CA THR A 209 1.64 35.74 -33.28
C THR A 209 0.51 35.21 -34.17
N ALA A 210 0.69 35.20 -35.49
CA ALA A 210 -0.30 34.68 -36.43
C ALA A 210 -0.60 33.19 -36.20
N ARG A 211 0.41 32.40 -35.83
CA ARG A 211 0.25 30.99 -35.46
C ARG A 211 -0.61 30.84 -34.20
N ASN A 212 -0.34 31.63 -33.17
CA ASN A 212 -1.10 31.61 -31.93
C ASN A 212 -2.54 32.08 -32.14
N ASP A 213 -2.75 33.12 -32.94
CA ASP A 213 -4.08 33.62 -33.30
C ASP A 213 -4.89 32.55 -34.04
N LEU A 214 -4.27 31.85 -35.01
CA LEU A 214 -4.89 30.74 -35.73
C LEU A 214 -5.29 29.59 -34.79
N LEU A 215 -4.41 29.23 -33.84
CA LEU A 215 -4.66 28.17 -32.86
C LEU A 215 -5.69 28.57 -31.79
N SER A 216 -5.80 29.86 -31.47
CA SER A 216 -6.77 30.38 -30.49
C SER A 216 -8.23 30.25 -30.94
N GLY A 217 -8.47 30.11 -32.26
CA GLY A 217 -9.78 29.89 -32.84
C GLY A 217 -10.36 28.49 -32.61
N ILE A 218 -9.56 27.55 -32.11
CA ILE A 218 -10.00 26.17 -31.87
C ILE A 218 -10.79 26.10 -30.56
N SER A 219 -12.10 25.90 -30.66
CA SER A 219 -12.93 25.65 -29.48
C SER A 219 -12.53 24.32 -28.82
N PRO A 220 -12.29 24.29 -27.49
CA PRO A 220 -12.01 23.06 -26.74
C PRO A 220 -13.24 22.16 -26.59
N ALA A 221 -14.44 22.69 -26.86
CA ALA A 221 -15.70 21.96 -26.76
C ALA A 221 -16.31 21.71 -28.15
N SER A 222 -16.88 20.52 -28.36
CA SER A 222 -17.61 20.15 -29.58
C SER A 222 -19.11 20.45 -29.50
N GLY A 223 -19.64 20.76 -28.31
CA GLY A 223 -21.05 21.08 -28.09
C GLY A 223 -21.37 21.36 -26.62
N MET A 224 -22.66 21.49 -26.29
CA MET A 224 -23.17 21.59 -24.92
C MET A 224 -24.30 20.60 -24.66
N VAL A 225 -24.36 20.10 -23.43
CA VAL A 225 -25.50 19.38 -22.88
C VAL A 225 -26.29 20.34 -22.02
N LEU A 226 -27.62 20.38 -22.19
CA LEU A 226 -28.52 21.27 -21.47
C LEU A 226 -29.09 20.59 -20.21
N ALA A 227 -29.43 21.39 -19.20
CA ALA A 227 -30.13 20.93 -18.01
C ALA A 227 -31.46 20.24 -18.38
N GLY A 228 -31.71 19.09 -17.76
CA GLY A 228 -32.89 18.25 -18.04
C GLY A 228 -32.70 17.26 -19.18
N GLN A 229 -31.61 17.32 -19.94
CA GLN A 229 -31.31 16.35 -21.00
C GLN A 229 -30.92 14.99 -20.39
N LYS A 230 -31.55 13.90 -20.86
CA LYS A 230 -31.12 12.53 -20.55
C LYS A 230 -29.76 12.28 -21.19
N ILE A 231 -28.77 11.89 -20.39
CA ILE A 231 -27.43 11.51 -20.86
C ILE A 231 -27.39 10.03 -21.19
N ILE A 232 -27.70 9.17 -20.22
CA ILE A 232 -27.71 7.71 -20.39
C ILE A 232 -28.70 7.07 -19.43
N GLY A 233 -29.41 6.03 -19.87
CA GLY A 233 -30.35 5.24 -19.06
C GLY A 233 -29.76 3.92 -18.59
N GLN A 234 -30.36 3.34 -17.54
CA GLN A 234 -29.97 2.01 -17.07
C GLN A 234 -30.15 0.97 -18.17
N GLY A 235 -29.09 0.21 -18.48
CA GLY A 235 -29.06 -0.78 -19.55
C GLY A 235 -28.73 -0.23 -20.94
N ASP A 236 -28.62 1.10 -21.12
CA ASP A 236 -28.17 1.69 -22.39
C ASP A 236 -26.67 1.36 -22.60
N ILE A 237 -26.25 1.06 -23.83
CA ILE A 237 -24.84 0.80 -24.15
C ILE A 237 -24.08 2.13 -24.18
N VAL A 238 -22.91 2.16 -23.54
CA VAL A 238 -22.02 3.33 -23.53
C VAL A 238 -21.35 3.46 -24.90
N ASP A 239 -21.83 4.38 -25.73
CA ASP A 239 -21.19 4.74 -26.99
C ASP A 239 -20.12 5.84 -26.80
N ASP A 240 -19.37 6.14 -27.86
CA ASP A 240 -18.30 7.14 -27.84
C ASP A 240 -18.80 8.57 -27.52
N TYR A 241 -20.05 8.88 -27.85
CA TYR A 241 -20.65 10.17 -27.53
C TYR A 241 -21.00 10.27 -26.03
N ASN A 242 -21.72 9.29 -25.51
CA ASN A 242 -22.11 9.19 -24.10
C ASN A 242 -20.87 9.13 -23.21
N TYR A 243 -19.82 8.40 -23.63
CA TYR A 243 -18.54 8.38 -22.93
C TYR A 243 -17.94 9.79 -22.79
N ARG A 244 -17.88 10.56 -23.89
CA ARG A 244 -17.37 11.94 -23.89
C ARG A 244 -18.23 12.88 -23.06
N VAL A 245 -19.55 12.74 -23.14
CA VAL A 245 -20.50 13.53 -22.33
C VAL A 245 -20.33 13.23 -20.85
N LEU A 246 -20.26 11.96 -20.46
CA LEU A 246 -20.06 11.53 -19.07
C LEU A 246 -18.72 12.01 -18.52
N ASN A 247 -17.64 11.87 -19.30
CA ASN A 247 -16.32 12.36 -18.91
C ASN A 247 -16.30 13.89 -18.76
N SER A 248 -17.03 14.60 -19.62
CA SER A 248 -17.18 16.06 -19.53
C SER A 248 -18.03 16.48 -18.34
N LEU A 249 -19.07 15.70 -18.01
CA LEU A 249 -19.89 15.90 -16.82
C LEU A 249 -19.05 15.71 -15.56
N GLU A 250 -18.25 14.64 -15.45
CA GLU A 250 -17.33 14.42 -14.32
C GLU A 250 -16.37 15.59 -14.17
N LYS A 251 -15.73 16.02 -15.27
CA LYS A 251 -14.79 17.16 -15.27
C LYS A 251 -15.46 18.48 -14.86
N GLU A 252 -16.70 18.73 -15.28
CA GLU A 252 -17.43 19.94 -14.89
C GLU A 252 -17.97 19.84 -13.45
N MET A 253 -18.32 18.65 -12.97
CA MET A 253 -18.64 18.40 -11.56
C MET A 253 -17.43 18.73 -10.68
N GLU A 254 -16.24 18.21 -11.02
CA GLU A 254 -14.98 18.53 -10.34
C GLU A 254 -14.71 20.05 -10.34
N ARG A 255 -14.86 20.72 -11.50
CA ARG A 255 -14.63 22.16 -11.64
C ARG A 255 -15.60 22.98 -10.79
N ARG A 256 -16.92 22.69 -10.89
CA ARG A 256 -17.99 23.45 -10.19
C ARG A 256 -18.03 23.18 -8.70
N GLN A 257 -17.59 22.01 -8.25
CA GLN A 257 -17.53 21.66 -6.83
C GLN A 257 -16.24 22.10 -6.14
N THR A 258 -15.35 22.82 -6.85
CA THR A 258 -14.11 23.47 -6.40
C THR A 258 -13.62 23.03 -5.01
N GLY A 259 -13.10 21.81 -4.96
CA GLY A 259 -11.91 21.40 -4.19
C GLY A 259 -12.04 21.26 -2.67
N GLN A 260 -12.24 22.34 -1.92
CA GLN A 260 -11.95 22.31 -0.47
C GLN A 260 -13.11 21.78 0.39
N ALA A 261 -14.36 22.14 0.06
CA ALA A 261 -15.51 21.75 0.87
C ALA A 261 -15.86 20.25 0.73
N GLN A 262 -15.65 19.65 -0.45
CA GLN A 262 -15.93 18.22 -0.70
C GLN A 262 -14.84 17.30 -0.14
N ILE A 263 -13.56 17.63 -0.33
CA ILE A 263 -12.45 16.90 0.29
C ILE A 263 -12.59 16.94 1.83
N THR A 264 -12.97 18.09 2.39
CA THR A 264 -13.21 18.20 3.84
C THR A 264 -14.42 17.37 4.27
N LYS A 265 -15.52 17.35 3.51
CA LYS A 265 -16.70 16.51 3.81
C LYS A 265 -16.40 15.01 3.72
N HIS A 266 -15.66 14.56 2.70
CA HIS A 266 -15.24 13.16 2.58
C HIS A 266 -14.29 12.75 3.71
N LEU A 267 -13.33 13.61 4.06
CA LEU A 267 -12.43 13.37 5.18
C LEU A 267 -13.18 13.26 6.51
N ILE A 268 -14.13 14.17 6.76
CA ILE A 268 -14.98 14.13 7.96
C ILE A 268 -15.85 12.87 7.97
N GLY A 269 -16.45 12.51 6.83
CA GLY A 269 -17.26 11.29 6.70
C GLY A 269 -16.46 10.02 7.00
N ASN A 270 -15.28 9.90 6.40
CA ASN A 270 -14.36 8.79 6.64
C ASN A 270 -13.89 8.76 8.10
N ALA A 271 -13.59 9.92 8.69
CA ALA A 271 -13.21 10.02 10.10
C ALA A 271 -14.33 9.55 11.03
N ILE A 272 -15.56 9.99 10.82
CA ILE A 272 -16.73 9.55 11.60
C ILE A 272 -16.95 8.05 11.45
N TYR A 273 -16.87 7.53 10.21
CA TYR A 273 -17.04 6.11 9.92
C TYR A 273 -16.02 5.26 10.68
N VAL A 274 -14.72 5.54 10.52
CA VAL A 274 -13.65 4.80 11.20
C VAL A 274 -13.76 4.94 12.72
N LEU A 275 -13.99 6.16 13.23
CA LEU A 275 -14.16 6.40 14.67
C LEU A 275 -15.32 5.57 15.23
N SER A 276 -16.44 5.46 14.52
CA SER A 276 -17.60 4.69 14.98
C SER A 276 -17.28 3.20 15.15
N PHE A 277 -16.59 2.58 14.20
CA PHE A 277 -16.22 1.16 14.28
C PHE A 277 -15.17 0.89 15.36
N ILE A 278 -14.15 1.75 15.47
CA ILE A 278 -13.12 1.62 16.53
C ILE A 278 -13.76 1.83 17.91
N PHE A 279 -14.67 2.80 18.05
CA PHE A 279 -15.40 3.02 19.30
C PHE A 279 -16.25 1.81 19.68
N LEU A 280 -17.05 1.26 18.74
CA LEU A 280 -17.87 0.07 18.99
C LEU A 280 -17.02 -1.15 19.32
N PHE A 281 -15.87 -1.33 18.68
CA PHE A 281 -14.92 -2.39 19.00
C PHE A 281 -14.36 -2.24 20.42
N THR A 282 -13.99 -1.02 20.80
CA THR A 282 -13.48 -0.72 22.15
C THR A 282 -14.55 -0.95 23.21
N LEU A 283 -15.80 -0.57 22.91
CA LEU A 283 -16.96 -0.82 23.77
C LEU A 283 -17.20 -2.32 23.94
N TYR A 284 -17.12 -3.10 22.86
CA TYR A 284 -17.19 -4.56 22.90
C TYR A 284 -16.13 -5.15 23.85
N LEU A 285 -14.86 -4.73 23.74
CA LEU A 285 -13.82 -5.18 24.66
C LEU A 285 -14.10 -4.77 26.09
N SER A 286 -14.58 -3.54 26.32
CA SER A 286 -14.86 -3.02 27.66
C SER A 286 -16.07 -3.68 28.34
N LEU A 287 -17.03 -4.19 27.58
CA LEU A 287 -18.24 -4.83 28.10
C LEU A 287 -18.10 -6.35 28.22
N PHE A 288 -17.54 -7.01 27.20
CA PHE A 288 -17.57 -8.47 27.08
C PHE A 288 -16.20 -9.15 27.22
N ARG A 289 -15.09 -8.41 27.15
CA ARG A 289 -13.71 -8.95 27.15
C ARG A 289 -12.73 -8.08 27.94
N ARG A 290 -13.12 -7.69 29.17
CA ARG A 290 -12.26 -6.89 30.07
C ARG A 290 -10.94 -7.59 30.42
N ASP A 291 -10.94 -8.91 30.40
CA ASP A 291 -9.81 -9.81 30.58
C ASP A 291 -8.72 -9.63 29.50
N TYR A 292 -9.10 -9.26 28.27
CA TYR A 292 -8.14 -8.91 27.22
C TYR A 292 -7.76 -7.44 27.28
N LEU A 293 -8.70 -6.55 27.62
CA LEU A 293 -8.44 -5.12 27.71
C LEU A 293 -7.42 -4.78 28.82
N SER A 294 -7.33 -5.61 29.86
CA SER A 294 -6.34 -5.48 30.93
C SER A 294 -4.93 -5.93 30.53
N LYS A 295 -4.79 -6.68 29.42
CA LYS A 295 -3.52 -7.24 28.95
C LYS A 295 -2.98 -6.42 27.77
N PRO A 296 -1.86 -5.70 27.90
CA PRO A 296 -1.36 -4.80 26.85
C PRO A 296 -1.03 -5.55 25.56
N GLY A 297 -0.52 -6.79 25.63
CA GLY A 297 -0.24 -7.61 24.45
C GLY A 297 -1.49 -7.95 23.63
N CYS A 298 -2.61 -8.24 24.31
CA CYS A 298 -3.90 -8.48 23.67
C CYS A 298 -4.40 -7.24 22.94
N VAL A 299 -4.43 -6.10 23.63
CA VAL A 299 -4.87 -4.82 23.05
C VAL A 299 -3.98 -4.44 21.86
N ALA A 300 -2.66 -4.51 22.03
CA ALA A 300 -1.72 -4.18 20.97
C ALA A 300 -1.92 -5.05 19.72
N MET A 301 -2.09 -6.37 19.86
CA MET A 301 -2.31 -7.25 18.71
C MET A 301 -3.62 -6.91 17.98
N LEU A 302 -4.72 -6.75 18.71
CA LEU A 302 -6.03 -6.48 18.13
C LEU A 302 -6.04 -5.16 17.33
N TYR A 303 -5.53 -4.07 17.92
CA TYR A 303 -5.49 -2.78 17.24
C TYR A 303 -4.47 -2.75 16.10
N THR A 304 -3.34 -3.46 16.23
CA THR A 304 -2.39 -3.59 15.12
C THR A 304 -3.03 -4.26 13.92
N LEU A 305 -3.77 -5.37 14.11
CA LEU A 305 -4.47 -6.05 13.02
C LEU A 305 -5.55 -5.15 12.39
N ILE A 306 -6.28 -4.39 13.20
CA ILE A 306 -7.29 -3.43 12.72
C ILE A 306 -6.66 -2.28 11.91
N VAL A 307 -5.42 -1.89 12.20
CA VAL A 307 -4.72 -0.81 11.47
C VAL A 307 -4.02 -1.34 10.21
N VAL A 308 -3.27 -2.44 10.31
CA VAL A 308 -2.37 -2.92 9.25
C VAL A 308 -3.13 -3.25 7.97
N PHE A 309 -4.25 -3.99 8.05
CA PHE A 309 -4.99 -4.40 6.85
C PHE A 309 -5.61 -3.22 6.08
N PRO A 310 -6.37 -2.29 6.71
CA PRO A 310 -6.87 -1.11 6.01
C PRO A 310 -5.78 -0.21 5.44
N VAL A 311 -4.65 -0.07 6.14
CA VAL A 311 -3.49 0.70 5.62
C VAL A 311 -2.92 0.02 4.39
N CYS A 312 -2.71 -1.30 4.40
CA CYS A 312 -2.28 -2.06 3.22
C CYS A 312 -3.25 -1.91 2.05
N VAL A 313 -4.57 -1.99 2.30
CA VAL A 313 -5.58 -1.75 1.27
C VAL A 313 -5.46 -0.35 0.69
N SER A 314 -5.33 0.67 1.55
CA SER A 314 -5.27 2.06 1.12
C SER A 314 -4.01 2.34 0.27
N LEU A 315 -2.86 1.78 0.68
CA LEU A 315 -1.61 1.88 -0.09
C LEU A 315 -1.71 1.18 -1.46
N MET A 316 -2.38 0.01 -1.53
CA MET A 316 -2.61 -0.68 -2.80
C MET A 316 -3.54 0.11 -3.73
N MET A 317 -4.52 0.83 -3.17
CA MET A 317 -5.43 1.67 -3.94
C MET A 317 -4.78 2.97 -4.45
N GLU A 318 -3.88 3.57 -3.65
CA GLU A 318 -3.14 4.77 -4.04
C GLU A 318 -2.08 4.48 -5.11
N HIS A 319 -1.46 3.30 -5.04
CA HIS A 319 -0.32 2.96 -5.86
C HIS A 319 -0.59 1.73 -6.74
N ASN A 320 -1.04 1.96 -7.98
CA ASN A 320 -1.36 0.90 -8.94
C ASN A 320 -0.10 0.24 -9.58
N TYR A 321 0.95 -0.05 -8.79
CA TYR A 321 2.26 -0.48 -9.31
C TYR A 321 2.26 -1.85 -10.03
N PHE A 322 1.27 -2.72 -9.78
CA PHE A 322 1.33 -4.11 -10.24
C PHE A 322 0.04 -4.64 -10.89
N ASN A 323 -0.99 -3.81 -11.12
CA ASN A 323 -2.33 -4.26 -11.57
C ASN A 323 -2.93 -5.39 -10.71
N PHE A 324 -2.48 -5.54 -9.46
CA PHE A 324 -2.95 -6.56 -8.54
C PHE A 324 -4.19 -6.08 -7.79
N SER A 325 -5.23 -6.91 -7.79
CA SER A 325 -6.43 -6.61 -7.01
C SER A 325 -6.18 -6.75 -5.50
N VAL A 326 -6.95 -6.00 -4.71
CA VAL A 326 -6.91 -6.01 -3.23
C VAL A 326 -7.20 -7.40 -2.65
N TYR A 327 -7.86 -8.28 -3.40
CA TYR A 327 -8.15 -9.66 -3.01
C TYR A 327 -6.91 -10.56 -2.81
N ILE A 328 -5.71 -10.12 -3.20
CA ILE A 328 -4.45 -10.81 -2.88
C ILE A 328 -4.12 -10.73 -1.38
N LEU A 329 -4.56 -9.69 -0.68
CA LEU A 329 -4.27 -9.54 0.74
C LEU A 329 -4.92 -10.68 1.55
N PRO A 330 -4.15 -11.41 2.39
CA PRO A 330 -4.64 -12.55 3.14
C PRO A 330 -5.41 -12.09 4.39
N PHE A 331 -6.57 -11.47 4.21
CA PHE A 331 -7.41 -10.94 5.30
C PHE A 331 -7.77 -12.00 6.36
N ALA A 332 -7.93 -13.26 5.94
CA ALA A 332 -8.16 -14.38 6.85
C ALA A 332 -7.00 -14.62 7.85
N MET A 333 -5.81 -14.06 7.63
CA MET A 333 -4.69 -14.16 8.57
C MET A 333 -4.96 -13.47 9.91
N GLY A 334 -5.68 -12.34 9.89
CA GLY A 334 -6.09 -11.63 11.11
C GLY A 334 -6.87 -12.50 12.10
N PRO A 335 -8.04 -13.06 11.72
CA PRO A 335 -8.81 -13.95 12.59
C PRO A 335 -8.08 -15.24 12.94
N ILE A 336 -7.15 -15.74 12.12
CA ILE A 336 -6.29 -16.89 12.48
C ILE A 336 -5.48 -16.57 13.73
N PHE A 337 -4.76 -15.43 13.76
CA PHE A 337 -3.97 -15.05 14.93
C PHE A 337 -4.83 -14.79 16.16
N VAL A 338 -5.93 -14.05 16.01
CA VAL A 338 -6.84 -13.79 17.14
C VAL A 338 -7.44 -15.10 17.66
N ARG A 339 -7.81 -16.03 16.79
CA ARG A 339 -8.37 -17.33 17.20
C ARG A 339 -7.35 -18.19 17.96
N ILE A 340 -6.08 -18.15 17.59
CA ILE A 340 -5.02 -18.95 18.23
C ILE A 340 -4.69 -18.44 19.63
N PHE A 341 -4.60 -17.12 19.81
CA PHE A 341 -4.18 -16.52 21.08
C PHE A 341 -5.34 -16.11 22.00
N MET A 342 -6.54 -15.97 21.46
CA MET A 342 -7.76 -15.56 22.18
C MET A 342 -8.91 -16.54 21.89
N ASP A 343 -10.11 -16.03 21.63
CA ASP A 343 -11.32 -16.83 21.36
C ASP A 343 -11.95 -16.50 20.00
N SER A 344 -12.83 -17.40 19.54
CA SER A 344 -13.51 -17.30 18.26
C SER A 344 -14.43 -16.07 18.14
N ARG A 345 -15.07 -15.64 19.23
CA ARG A 345 -15.96 -14.47 19.21
C ARG A 345 -15.16 -13.19 18.96
N THR A 346 -14.05 -13.01 19.69
CA THR A 346 -13.16 -11.87 19.50
C THR A 346 -12.52 -11.89 18.11
N ALA A 347 -12.13 -13.05 17.60
CA ALA A 347 -11.60 -13.20 16.25
C ALA A 347 -12.59 -12.74 15.17
N PHE A 348 -13.85 -13.16 15.30
CA PHE A 348 -14.91 -12.76 14.38
C PHE A 348 -15.18 -11.25 14.41
N ILE A 349 -15.37 -10.67 15.59
CA ILE A 349 -15.66 -9.23 15.73
C ILE A 349 -14.49 -8.38 15.23
N THR A 350 -13.25 -8.76 15.55
CA THR A 350 -12.05 -8.05 15.06
C THR A 350 -11.98 -8.09 13.55
N HIS A 351 -12.17 -9.27 12.94
CA HIS A 351 -12.16 -9.44 11.49
C HIS A 351 -13.24 -8.61 10.80
N LEU A 352 -14.46 -8.63 11.33
CA LEU A 352 -15.59 -7.87 10.79
C LEU A 352 -15.29 -6.37 10.77
N VAL A 353 -14.78 -5.83 11.89
CA VAL A 353 -14.37 -4.42 12.01
C VAL A 353 -13.27 -4.08 10.99
N THR A 354 -12.25 -4.92 10.87
CA THR A 354 -11.17 -4.75 9.89
C THR A 354 -11.68 -4.73 8.45
N VAL A 355 -12.61 -5.63 8.10
CA VAL A 355 -13.22 -5.71 6.76
C VAL A 355 -14.07 -4.48 6.45
N PHE A 356 -14.92 -4.03 7.38
CA PHE A 356 -15.73 -2.82 7.18
C PHE A 356 -14.88 -1.56 7.01
N ILE A 357 -13.86 -1.38 7.85
CA ILE A 357 -12.94 -0.24 7.73
C ILE A 357 -12.20 -0.29 6.38
N SER A 358 -11.76 -1.47 5.95
CA SER A 358 -11.05 -1.64 4.68
C SER A 358 -11.95 -1.38 3.47
N ALA A 359 -13.23 -1.73 3.55
CA ALA A 359 -14.19 -1.54 2.47
C ALA A 359 -14.40 -0.05 2.11
N CYS A 360 -14.19 0.86 3.05
CA CYS A 360 -14.27 2.31 2.83
C CYS A 360 -13.27 2.84 1.79
N ALA A 361 -12.14 2.15 1.60
CA ALA A 361 -11.14 2.51 0.59
C ALA A 361 -11.47 1.96 -0.82
N LEU A 362 -12.51 1.13 -0.94
CA LEU A 362 -12.81 0.37 -2.15
C LEU A 362 -14.05 0.89 -2.87
N ARG A 363 -14.02 0.78 -4.20
CA ARG A 363 -15.16 1.10 -5.06
C ARG A 363 -16.29 0.07 -4.95
N TYR A 364 -15.94 -1.23 -4.99
CA TYR A 364 -16.87 -2.35 -4.89
C TYR A 364 -16.90 -2.90 -3.46
N GLN A 365 -17.42 -2.09 -2.53
CA GLN A 365 -17.43 -2.39 -1.10
C GLN A 365 -18.23 -3.65 -0.73
N PHE A 366 -19.38 -3.90 -1.38
CA PHE A 366 -20.26 -5.02 -1.03
C PHE A 366 -19.64 -6.38 -1.36
N ASP A 367 -19.11 -6.55 -2.58
CA ASP A 367 -18.42 -7.77 -3.01
C ASP A 367 -17.28 -8.11 -2.06
N PHE A 368 -16.47 -7.10 -1.73
CA PHE A 368 -15.35 -7.25 -0.83
C PHE A 368 -15.79 -7.71 0.56
N ILE A 369 -16.82 -7.07 1.14
CA ILE A 369 -17.34 -7.44 2.47
C ILE A 369 -17.82 -8.89 2.47
N ILE A 370 -18.59 -9.32 1.47
CA ILE A 370 -19.14 -10.67 1.39
C ILE A 370 -18.00 -11.70 1.29
N ILE A 371 -17.10 -11.52 0.32
CA ILE A 371 -16.01 -12.47 0.05
C ILE A 371 -15.10 -12.59 1.28
N GLN A 372 -14.69 -11.46 1.88
CA GLN A 372 -13.77 -11.48 3.01
C GLN A 372 -14.42 -11.95 4.31
N THR A 373 -15.71 -11.70 4.51
CA THR A 373 -16.43 -12.23 5.67
C THR A 373 -16.51 -13.76 5.61
N VAL A 374 -16.80 -14.33 4.44
CA VAL A 374 -16.79 -15.79 4.23
C VAL A 374 -15.40 -16.37 4.47
N ALA A 375 -14.35 -15.75 3.90
CA ALA A 375 -12.97 -16.17 4.11
C ALA A 375 -12.59 -16.22 5.61
N GLY A 376 -12.95 -15.17 6.35
CA GLY A 376 -12.69 -15.10 7.79
C GLY A 376 -13.45 -16.15 8.60
N LEU A 377 -14.73 -16.37 8.31
CA LEU A 377 -15.54 -17.39 8.98
C LEU A 377 -14.99 -18.79 8.75
N VAL A 378 -14.64 -19.13 7.50
CA VAL A 378 -14.04 -20.42 7.16
C VAL A 378 -12.72 -20.61 7.91
N ALA A 379 -11.90 -19.56 8.02
CA ALA A 379 -10.66 -19.61 8.79
C ALA A 379 -10.89 -19.86 10.28
N ILE A 380 -11.86 -19.17 10.89
CA ILE A 380 -12.19 -19.33 12.32
C ILE A 380 -12.72 -20.74 12.63
N TYR A 381 -13.60 -21.27 11.78
CA TYR A 381 -14.25 -22.57 12.02
C TYR A 381 -13.32 -23.74 11.75
N THR A 382 -12.41 -23.62 10.78
CA THR A 382 -11.42 -24.68 10.51
C THR A 382 -10.39 -24.81 11.64
N LEU A 383 -10.13 -23.73 12.39
CA LEU A 383 -9.18 -23.68 13.51
C LEU A 383 -9.83 -23.94 14.89
N ARG A 384 -10.96 -24.64 14.95
CA ARG A 384 -11.70 -24.85 16.21
C ARG A 384 -10.86 -25.51 17.31
N GLU A 385 -9.88 -26.35 16.98
CA GLU A 385 -8.92 -26.93 17.93
C GLU A 385 -7.55 -27.04 17.27
N VAL A 386 -6.70 -26.02 17.44
CA VAL A 386 -5.36 -26.03 16.82
C VAL A 386 -4.44 -26.97 17.59
N SER A 387 -4.25 -28.18 17.05
CA SER A 387 -3.39 -29.22 17.63
C SER A 387 -2.22 -29.57 16.72
N THR A 388 -2.25 -29.20 15.43
CA THR A 388 -1.25 -29.63 14.45
C THR A 388 -0.91 -28.57 13.40
N ARG A 389 0.34 -28.58 12.94
CA ARG A 389 0.85 -27.66 11.90
C ARG A 389 0.11 -27.80 10.56
N SER A 390 -0.41 -29.00 10.25
CA SER A 390 -1.16 -29.29 9.02
C SER A 390 -2.52 -28.60 8.95
N GLN A 391 -3.08 -28.15 10.08
CA GLN A 391 -4.36 -27.44 10.09
C GLN A 391 -4.29 -26.06 9.43
N VAL A 392 -3.15 -25.36 9.52
CA VAL A 392 -2.96 -24.07 8.83
C VAL A 392 -3.03 -24.25 7.31
N PHE A 393 -2.40 -25.31 6.78
CA PHE A 393 -2.45 -25.65 5.36
C PHE A 393 -3.88 -25.99 4.90
N ARG A 394 -4.59 -26.83 5.67
CA ARG A 394 -6.00 -27.15 5.39
C ARG A 394 -6.88 -25.91 5.41
N THR A 395 -6.61 -24.99 6.34
CA THR A 395 -7.34 -23.72 6.45
C THR A 395 -7.14 -22.86 5.21
N ALA A 396 -5.90 -22.71 4.73
CA ALA A 396 -5.60 -21.96 3.51
C ALA A 396 -6.33 -22.53 2.28
N LEU A 397 -6.38 -23.86 2.15
CA LEU A 397 -7.10 -24.54 1.07
C LEU A 397 -8.62 -24.30 1.15
N TRP A 398 -9.22 -24.44 2.33
CA TRP A 398 -10.65 -24.21 2.52
C TRP A 398 -11.03 -22.75 2.29
N VAL A 399 -10.19 -21.81 2.73
CA VAL A 399 -10.40 -20.38 2.45
C VAL A 399 -10.39 -20.14 0.94
N PHE A 400 -9.38 -20.61 0.21
CA PHE A 400 -9.31 -20.48 -1.25
C PHE A 400 -10.58 -21.02 -1.94
N ILE A 401 -10.97 -22.26 -1.65
CA ILE A 401 -12.16 -22.89 -2.26
C ILE A 401 -13.41 -22.07 -1.95
N SER A 402 -13.60 -21.66 -0.69
CA SER A 402 -14.78 -20.89 -0.28
C SER A 402 -14.85 -19.52 -0.95
N THR A 403 -13.71 -18.83 -1.12
CA THR A 403 -13.66 -17.53 -1.81
C THR A 403 -13.96 -17.67 -3.30
N CYS A 404 -13.51 -18.75 -3.94
CA CYS A 404 -13.84 -19.04 -5.33
C CYS A 404 -15.35 -19.30 -5.52
N ILE A 405 -15.95 -20.09 -4.62
CA ILE A 405 -17.38 -20.42 -4.68
C ILE A 405 -18.24 -19.16 -4.46
N ILE A 406 -17.93 -18.35 -3.44
CA ILE A 406 -18.73 -17.16 -3.15
C ILE A 406 -18.57 -16.08 -4.24
N TYR A 407 -17.37 -15.93 -4.80
CA TYR A 407 -17.15 -15.03 -5.95
C TYR A 407 -17.95 -15.48 -7.18
N LEU A 408 -17.95 -16.79 -7.48
CA LEU A 408 -18.77 -17.34 -8.55
C LEU A 408 -20.26 -17.06 -8.30
N ALA A 409 -20.74 -17.24 -7.07
CA ALA A 409 -22.13 -16.96 -6.71
C ALA A 409 -22.50 -15.48 -6.91
N VAL A 410 -21.65 -14.55 -6.45
CA VAL A 410 -21.86 -13.10 -6.66
C VAL A 410 -21.90 -12.78 -8.16
N LYS A 411 -21.00 -13.33 -8.97
CA LYS A 411 -20.99 -13.07 -10.42
C LYS A 411 -22.21 -13.65 -11.14
N LEU A 412 -22.72 -14.80 -10.71
CA LEU A 412 -23.97 -15.38 -11.22
C LEU A 412 -25.20 -14.52 -10.86
N MET A 413 -25.18 -13.82 -9.72
CA MET A 413 -26.25 -12.91 -9.33
C MET A 413 -26.26 -11.61 -10.15
N GLU A 414 -25.11 -11.21 -10.68
CA GLU A 414 -24.94 -9.98 -11.47
C GLU A 414 -25.19 -10.17 -12.98
N SER A 415 -25.05 -11.38 -13.51
CA SER A 415 -25.04 -11.61 -14.96
C SER A 415 -26.41 -11.56 -15.64
N GLY A 416 -26.51 -10.77 -16.72
CA GLY A 416 -27.40 -10.99 -17.87
C GLY A 416 -26.81 -11.99 -18.88
N GLU A 417 -27.33 -12.05 -20.12
CA GLU A 417 -27.14 -13.16 -21.11
C GLU A 417 -25.68 -13.55 -21.48
N ASP A 418 -24.65 -12.75 -21.17
CA ASP A 418 -23.24 -13.07 -21.47
C ASP A 418 -22.41 -13.34 -20.19
N PHE A 419 -22.43 -14.59 -19.73
CA PHE A 419 -21.62 -15.04 -18.59
C PHE A 419 -20.17 -15.30 -19.03
N ARG A 420 -19.27 -14.35 -18.81
CA ARG A 420 -17.81 -14.53 -18.95
C ARG A 420 -17.11 -14.30 -17.62
N VAL A 421 -16.66 -15.37 -16.97
CA VAL A 421 -15.88 -15.26 -15.73
C VAL A 421 -14.44 -14.89 -16.08
N GLY A 422 -14.01 -13.68 -15.70
CA GLY A 422 -12.61 -13.27 -15.79
C GLY A 422 -11.72 -14.17 -14.92
N SER A 423 -10.87 -14.98 -15.57
CA SER A 423 -9.97 -15.96 -14.90
C SER A 423 -8.99 -15.31 -13.91
N ASN A 424 -8.69 -14.01 -14.08
CA ASN A 424 -7.71 -13.26 -13.28
C ASN A 424 -8.03 -13.23 -11.77
N MET A 425 -9.31 -13.20 -11.37
CA MET A 425 -9.66 -13.10 -9.95
C MET A 425 -9.35 -14.40 -9.17
N TYR A 426 -9.51 -15.56 -9.80
CA TYR A 426 -9.17 -16.84 -9.16
C TYR A 426 -7.68 -16.97 -8.87
N TYR A 427 -6.82 -16.40 -9.73
CA TYR A 427 -5.39 -16.32 -9.45
C TYR A 427 -5.08 -15.45 -8.22
N HIS A 428 -5.81 -14.34 -8.02
CA HIS A 428 -5.66 -13.51 -6.83
C HIS A 428 -6.05 -14.26 -5.55
N PHE A 429 -7.14 -15.03 -5.56
CA PHE A 429 -7.51 -15.87 -4.43
C PHE A 429 -6.49 -16.97 -4.16
N LEU A 430 -5.91 -17.56 -5.22
CA LEU A 430 -4.85 -18.56 -5.06
C LEU A 430 -3.62 -17.95 -4.39
N ILE A 431 -3.18 -16.77 -4.83
CA ILE A 431 -2.06 -16.05 -4.21
C ILE A 431 -2.38 -15.73 -2.75
N SER A 432 -3.59 -15.23 -2.45
CA SER A 432 -4.04 -14.97 -1.07
C SER A 432 -4.00 -16.24 -0.21
N GLY A 433 -4.48 -17.37 -0.74
CA GLY A 433 -4.38 -18.69 -0.11
C GLY A 433 -2.94 -19.14 0.17
N VAL A 434 -2.02 -18.91 -0.78
CA VAL A 434 -0.60 -19.21 -0.58
C VAL A 434 0.01 -18.27 0.47
N LEU A 435 -0.33 -16.98 0.47
CA LEU A 435 0.13 -16.02 1.47
C LEU A 435 -0.37 -16.36 2.88
N LEU A 436 -1.54 -17.00 3.02
CA LEU A 436 -2.00 -17.51 4.33
C LEU A 436 -1.05 -18.53 4.95
N LEU A 437 -0.25 -19.26 4.15
CA LEU A 437 0.75 -20.19 4.67
C LEU A 437 1.86 -19.46 5.46
N LEU A 438 2.08 -18.17 5.18
CA LEU A 438 3.00 -17.33 5.95
C LEU A 438 2.51 -17.09 7.39
N ALA A 439 1.24 -17.39 7.72
CA ALA A 439 0.75 -17.31 9.10
C ALA A 439 1.58 -18.18 10.06
N TYR A 440 2.14 -19.30 9.58
CA TYR A 440 2.99 -20.18 10.39
C TYR A 440 4.31 -19.51 10.82
N PRO A 441 5.22 -19.08 9.91
CA PRO A 441 6.44 -18.38 10.31
C PRO A 441 6.15 -17.06 11.03
N LEU A 442 5.06 -16.34 10.68
CA LEU A 442 4.67 -15.12 11.39
C LEU A 442 4.16 -15.38 12.81
N MET A 443 3.71 -16.60 13.14
CA MET A 443 3.25 -16.94 14.48
C MET A 443 4.32 -16.66 15.54
N PHE A 444 5.58 -17.02 15.25
CA PHE A 444 6.71 -16.72 16.14
C PHE A 444 6.92 -15.22 16.33
N VAL A 445 6.77 -14.43 15.27
CA VAL A 445 6.87 -12.96 15.34
C VAL A 445 5.76 -12.39 16.22
N VAL A 446 4.53 -12.87 16.06
CA VAL A 446 3.38 -12.48 16.88
C VAL A 446 3.60 -12.86 18.35
N GLU A 447 4.09 -14.08 18.64
CA GLU A 447 4.41 -14.51 20.00
C GLU A 447 5.41 -13.59 20.69
N LYS A 448 6.52 -13.28 20.02
CA LYS A 448 7.58 -12.44 20.60
C LYS A 448 7.17 -10.98 20.71
N THR A 449 6.47 -10.43 19.71
CA THR A 449 6.07 -9.02 19.68
C THR A 449 5.01 -8.72 20.74
N PHE A 450 4.05 -9.63 20.95
CA PHE A 450 2.92 -9.41 21.86
C PHE A 450 3.02 -10.17 23.19
N GLY A 451 4.08 -10.96 23.39
CA GLY A 451 4.34 -11.69 24.63
C GLY A 451 3.42 -12.89 24.86
N PHE A 452 2.96 -13.53 23.79
CA PHE A 452 2.10 -14.72 23.86
C PHE A 452 2.91 -16.01 23.84
N VAL A 453 2.22 -17.09 24.22
CA VAL A 453 2.70 -18.47 24.09
C VAL A 453 1.59 -19.31 23.47
N SER A 454 1.82 -19.83 22.27
CA SER A 454 0.89 -20.74 21.61
C SER A 454 0.97 -22.14 22.17
N VAL A 455 -0.08 -22.93 21.95
CA VAL A 455 -0.11 -24.36 22.25
C VAL A 455 1.03 -25.10 21.53
N LEU A 456 1.37 -24.67 20.31
CA LEU A 456 2.45 -25.29 19.55
C LEU A 456 3.81 -25.10 20.23
N THR A 457 4.11 -23.87 20.67
CA THR A 457 5.34 -23.56 21.42
C THR A 457 5.41 -24.36 22.72
N LEU A 458 4.27 -24.57 23.42
CA LEU A 458 4.23 -25.42 24.61
C LEU A 458 4.52 -26.89 24.28
N ILE A 459 3.96 -27.42 23.18
CA ILE A 459 4.26 -28.79 22.72
C ILE A 459 5.75 -28.92 22.42
N GLU A 460 6.36 -27.96 21.73
CA GLU A 460 7.80 -27.96 21.44
C GLU A 460 8.67 -27.90 22.70
N LEU A 461 8.28 -27.06 23.67
CA LEU A 461 8.98 -26.97 24.96
C LEU A 461 8.81 -28.23 25.81
N SER A 462 7.74 -29.01 25.59
CA SER A 462 7.52 -30.28 26.29
C SER A 462 8.33 -31.45 25.73
N ASP A 463 9.06 -31.26 24.62
CA ASP A 463 9.94 -32.28 24.05
C ASP A 463 11.16 -32.52 24.96
N THR A 464 11.13 -33.64 25.68
CA THR A 464 12.15 -34.01 26.67
C THR A 464 13.51 -34.32 26.06
N ASN A 465 13.58 -34.53 24.75
CA ASN A 465 14.82 -34.91 24.07
C ASN A 465 15.65 -33.69 23.61
N LYS A 466 15.22 -32.47 23.95
CA LYS A 466 15.85 -31.23 23.50
C LYS A 466 16.12 -30.25 24.63
N GLY A 467 17.07 -29.35 24.36
CA GLY A 467 17.33 -28.16 25.17
C GLY A 467 17.53 -28.45 26.65
N LEU A 468 16.80 -27.71 27.48
CA LEU A 468 16.97 -27.72 28.94
C LEU A 468 16.40 -28.98 29.60
N LEU A 469 15.34 -29.58 29.06
CA LEU A 469 14.77 -30.82 29.60
C LEU A 469 15.70 -32.01 29.39
N ARG A 470 16.39 -32.08 28.25
CA ARG A 470 17.44 -33.08 28.03
C ARG A 470 18.58 -32.92 29.04
N LYS A 471 19.07 -31.69 29.26
CA LYS A 471 20.08 -31.41 30.28
C LYS A 471 19.62 -31.80 31.68
N LEU A 472 18.34 -31.54 32.02
CA LEU A 472 17.76 -31.95 33.29
C LEU A 472 17.79 -33.48 33.46
N SER A 473 17.45 -34.24 32.41
CA SER A 473 17.51 -35.70 32.43
C SER A 473 18.93 -36.26 32.62
N GLU A 474 19.94 -35.56 32.09
CA GLU A 474 21.36 -35.97 32.17
C GLU A 474 21.99 -35.58 33.52
N ILE A 475 21.66 -34.42 34.07
CA ILE A 475 22.28 -33.85 35.29
C ILE A 475 21.55 -34.28 36.57
N ALA A 476 20.21 -34.32 36.56
CA ALA A 476 19.36 -34.61 37.71
C ALA A 476 18.21 -35.57 37.32
N PRO A 477 18.52 -36.85 37.07
CA PRO A 477 17.56 -37.82 36.53
C PRO A 477 16.37 -38.09 37.46
N GLY A 478 16.57 -38.04 38.78
CA GLY A 478 15.49 -38.20 39.75
C GLY A 478 14.51 -37.04 39.72
N THR A 479 15.01 -35.81 39.68
CA THR A 479 14.19 -34.60 39.49
C THR A 479 13.48 -34.60 38.14
N PHE A 480 14.14 -35.07 37.06
CA PHE A 480 13.50 -35.21 35.76
C PHE A 480 12.29 -36.16 35.82
N GLN A 481 12.47 -37.35 36.41
CA GLN A 481 11.39 -38.32 36.57
C GLN A 481 10.25 -37.77 37.43
N HIS A 482 10.59 -37.07 38.53
CA HIS A 482 9.61 -36.37 39.35
C HIS A 482 8.78 -35.36 38.53
N SER A 483 9.44 -34.54 37.73
CA SER A 483 8.79 -33.51 36.91
C SER A 483 7.83 -34.10 35.86
N ILE A 484 8.19 -35.26 35.28
CA ILE A 484 7.31 -36.00 34.35
C ILE A 484 6.06 -36.51 35.06
N THR A 485 6.22 -37.14 36.23
CA THR A 485 5.08 -37.64 37.02
C THR A 485 4.15 -36.53 37.46
N VAL A 486 4.71 -35.42 37.97
CA VAL A 486 3.93 -34.23 38.37
C VAL A 486 3.22 -33.63 37.16
N GLY A 487 3.90 -33.49 36.03
CA GLY A 487 3.32 -32.92 34.81
C GLY A 487 2.14 -33.73 34.28
N ASN A 488 2.23 -35.06 34.29
CA ASN A 488 1.12 -35.92 33.86
C ASN A 488 -0.09 -35.80 34.80
N LEU A 489 0.14 -35.81 36.12
CA LEU A 489 -0.94 -35.68 37.11
C LEU A 489 -1.60 -34.30 37.05
N ALA A 490 -0.80 -33.23 37.04
CA ALA A 490 -1.29 -31.85 37.00
C ALA A 490 -2.03 -31.56 35.69
N SER A 491 -1.57 -32.12 34.57
CA SER A 491 -2.25 -32.02 33.26
C SER A 491 -3.63 -32.67 33.28
N GLU A 492 -3.77 -33.85 33.91
CA GLU A 492 -5.06 -34.53 33.99
C GLU A 492 -6.03 -33.78 34.90
N ILE A 493 -5.56 -33.27 36.04
CA ILE A 493 -6.35 -32.40 36.91
C ILE A 493 -6.81 -31.15 36.15
N ALA A 494 -5.89 -30.50 35.43
CA ALA A 494 -6.19 -29.32 34.62
C ALA A 494 -7.24 -29.61 33.53
N ASN A 495 -7.14 -30.75 32.84
CA ASN A 495 -8.15 -31.18 31.87
C ASN A 495 -9.54 -31.34 32.52
N ARG A 496 -9.61 -31.95 33.71
CA ARG A 496 -10.88 -32.23 34.41
C ARG A 496 -11.60 -30.96 34.85
N ILE A 497 -10.86 -29.91 35.19
CA ILE A 497 -11.43 -28.62 35.61
C ILE A 497 -11.55 -27.61 34.46
N GLY A 498 -11.25 -28.01 33.21
CA GLY A 498 -11.30 -27.12 32.04
C GLY A 498 -10.16 -26.10 31.95
N ALA A 499 -9.08 -26.27 32.72
CA ALA A 499 -7.89 -25.42 32.66
C ALA A 499 -6.97 -25.80 31.48
N LYS A 500 -5.99 -24.94 31.18
CA LYS A 500 -5.04 -25.13 30.07
C LYS A 500 -4.01 -26.23 30.39
N SER A 501 -4.39 -27.48 30.17
CA SER A 501 -3.58 -28.66 30.51
C SER A 501 -2.19 -28.68 29.87
N THR A 502 -2.04 -28.30 28.60
CA THR A 502 -0.73 -28.24 27.92
C THR A 502 0.22 -27.26 28.60
N LEU A 503 -0.29 -26.11 29.07
CA LEU A 503 0.51 -25.12 29.80
C LEU A 503 0.94 -25.65 31.16
N VAL A 504 0.01 -26.27 31.90
CA VAL A 504 0.28 -26.87 33.22
C VAL A 504 1.32 -27.99 33.10
N ARG A 505 1.14 -28.89 32.14
CA ARG A 505 2.08 -29.98 31.85
C ARG A 505 3.47 -29.43 31.55
N THR A 506 3.56 -28.48 30.64
CA THR A 506 4.85 -27.87 30.24
C THR A 506 5.48 -27.17 31.44
N GLY A 507 4.73 -26.33 32.16
CA GLY A 507 5.23 -25.65 33.36
C GLY A 507 5.78 -26.62 34.42
N ALA A 508 5.10 -27.74 34.64
CA ALA A 508 5.55 -28.79 35.56
C ALA A 508 6.87 -29.46 35.12
N LEU A 509 7.12 -29.62 33.82
CA LEU A 509 8.40 -30.15 33.33
C LEU A 509 9.58 -29.22 33.67
N TYR A 510 9.33 -27.91 33.70
CA TYR A 510 10.36 -26.91 33.99
C TYR A 510 10.42 -26.51 35.46
N HIS A 511 9.47 -26.91 36.31
CA HIS A 511 9.29 -26.31 37.64
C HIS A 511 10.52 -26.43 38.55
N ASP A 512 11.26 -27.51 38.41
CA ASP A 512 12.40 -27.88 39.25
C ASP A 512 13.76 -27.77 38.53
N ILE A 513 13.84 -27.11 37.37
CA ILE A 513 15.09 -27.01 36.59
C ILE A 513 16.27 -26.43 37.38
N GLY A 514 16.01 -25.59 38.39
CA GLY A 514 17.07 -25.03 39.23
C GLY A 514 17.81 -26.06 40.08
N LYS A 515 17.22 -27.24 40.32
CA LYS A 515 17.88 -28.35 41.02
C LYS A 515 19.11 -28.88 40.27
N MET A 516 19.21 -28.63 38.96
CA MET A 516 20.41 -28.97 38.15
C MET A 516 21.70 -28.34 38.68
N LYS A 517 21.62 -27.20 39.38
CA LYS A 517 22.82 -26.52 39.90
C LYS A 517 23.47 -27.28 41.05
N ASN A 518 22.66 -27.95 41.88
CA ASN A 518 23.12 -28.66 43.07
C ASN A 518 22.34 -29.98 43.25
N PRO A 519 22.40 -30.95 42.32
CA PRO A 519 21.49 -32.10 42.31
C PRO A 519 21.56 -32.97 43.57
N ALA A 520 22.76 -33.16 44.13
CA ALA A 520 23.01 -34.02 45.30
C ALA A 520 22.30 -33.56 46.60
N PHE A 521 21.88 -32.28 46.66
CA PHE A 521 21.13 -31.73 47.79
C PHE A 521 19.62 -32.00 47.71
N PHE A 522 19.14 -32.73 46.69
CA PHE A 522 17.74 -33.08 46.55
C PHE A 522 17.56 -34.59 46.64
N THR A 523 16.68 -35.04 47.53
CA THR A 523 16.53 -36.44 47.94
C THR A 523 16.26 -37.39 46.77
N GLU A 524 15.55 -36.93 45.74
CA GLU A 524 15.23 -37.71 44.56
C GLU A 524 16.45 -38.03 43.67
N ASN A 525 17.56 -37.29 43.81
CA ASN A 525 18.79 -37.52 43.05
C ASN A 525 19.91 -38.18 43.88
N GLN A 526 19.68 -38.44 45.17
CA GLN A 526 20.68 -39.03 46.03
C GLN A 526 20.79 -40.53 45.75
N GLN A 527 21.97 -40.98 45.32
CA GLN A 527 22.31 -42.39 45.13
C GLN A 527 23.25 -42.83 46.26
N GLY A 528 22.99 -43.98 46.88
CA GLY A 528 23.88 -44.57 47.89
C GLY A 528 23.71 -44.07 49.33
N GLY A 529 22.62 -43.36 49.65
CA GLY A 529 22.22 -43.07 51.05
C GLY A 529 23.01 -41.99 51.78
N VAL A 530 23.94 -41.30 51.10
CA VAL A 530 24.67 -40.16 51.66
C VAL A 530 23.87 -38.88 51.45
N ASN A 531 23.49 -38.21 52.55
CA ASN A 531 22.76 -36.96 52.51
C ASN A 531 23.68 -35.77 52.86
N PRO A 532 24.02 -34.88 51.89
CA PRO A 532 24.88 -33.72 52.14
C PRO A 532 24.34 -32.76 53.21
N HIS A 533 23.03 -32.79 53.49
CA HIS A 533 22.41 -31.98 54.53
C HIS A 533 22.81 -32.38 55.95
N ASP A 534 23.32 -33.60 56.17
CA ASP A 534 23.70 -34.09 57.50
C ASP A 534 24.91 -33.31 58.07
N ASN A 535 25.70 -32.69 57.19
CA ASN A 535 26.88 -31.88 57.53
C ASN A 535 26.63 -30.37 57.46
N LEU A 536 25.37 -29.93 57.31
CA LEU A 536 25.00 -28.52 57.18
C LEU A 536 24.11 -28.06 58.32
N THR A 537 24.18 -26.76 58.64
CA THR A 537 23.18 -26.16 59.52
C THR A 537 21.81 -26.10 58.83
N GLU A 538 20.72 -26.09 59.61
CA GLU A 538 19.35 -25.94 59.08
C GLU A 538 19.19 -24.70 58.18
N LYS A 539 19.86 -23.59 58.55
CA LYS A 539 19.84 -22.34 57.76
C LYS A 539 20.53 -22.51 56.41
N GLU A 540 21.65 -23.21 56.35
CA GLU A 540 22.36 -23.47 55.10
C GLU A 540 21.59 -24.43 54.20
N SER A 541 21.04 -25.49 54.78
CA SER A 541 20.14 -26.42 54.11
C SER A 541 18.92 -25.72 53.52
N ALA A 542 18.24 -24.89 54.31
CA ALA A 542 17.10 -24.11 53.84
C ALA A 542 17.50 -23.13 52.72
N ARG A 543 18.67 -22.47 52.82
CA ARG A 543 19.16 -21.57 51.78
C ARG A 543 19.38 -22.30 50.45
N ILE A 544 19.98 -23.48 50.46
CA ILE A 544 20.22 -24.29 49.26
C ILE A 544 18.89 -24.73 48.64
N ILE A 545 17.96 -25.22 49.48
CA ILE A 545 16.64 -25.65 49.02
C ILE A 545 15.90 -24.46 48.42
N ILE A 546 15.78 -23.31 49.10
CA ILE A 546 15.04 -22.15 48.57
C ILE A 546 15.68 -21.60 47.29
N ALA A 547 17.01 -21.64 47.17
CA ALA A 547 17.74 -21.10 46.03
C ALA A 547 17.39 -21.76 44.69
N HIS A 548 16.92 -23.03 44.67
CA HIS A 548 16.57 -23.71 43.43
C HIS A 548 15.53 -22.94 42.60
N VAL A 549 14.62 -22.20 43.25
CA VAL A 549 13.62 -21.42 42.50
C VAL A 549 14.28 -20.22 41.80
N THR A 550 15.14 -19.49 42.52
CA THR A 550 15.87 -18.35 41.93
C THR A 550 16.87 -18.80 40.85
N ASP A 551 17.52 -19.95 41.04
CA ASP A 551 18.43 -20.53 40.06
C ASP A 551 17.66 -21.08 38.84
N GLY A 552 16.47 -21.64 39.05
CA GLY A 552 15.58 -22.08 37.98
C GLY A 552 15.08 -20.92 37.12
N VAL A 553 14.72 -19.79 37.73
CA VAL A 553 14.35 -18.56 37.01
C VAL A 553 15.52 -18.05 36.16
N LYS A 554 16.74 -18.01 36.71
CA LYS A 554 17.93 -17.59 35.95
C LYS A 554 18.19 -18.52 34.76
N LEU A 555 18.14 -19.83 34.98
CA LEU A 555 18.29 -20.82 33.90
C LEU A 555 17.21 -20.67 32.82
N ALA A 556 15.96 -20.38 33.21
CA ALA A 556 14.87 -20.14 32.27
C ALA A 556 15.09 -18.88 31.43
N GLU A 557 15.55 -17.79 32.04
CA GLU A 557 15.87 -16.53 31.37
C GLU A 557 17.08 -16.69 30.42
N GLU A 558 18.16 -17.36 30.86
CA GLU A 558 19.34 -17.67 30.05
C GLU A 558 19.03 -18.54 28.82
N ASN A 559 18.04 -19.42 28.91
CA ASN A 559 17.61 -20.29 27.82
C ASN A 559 16.44 -19.71 27.00
N ASN A 560 16.12 -18.41 27.17
CA ASN A 560 15.06 -17.71 26.45
C ASN A 560 13.68 -18.39 26.53
N LEU A 561 13.37 -19.01 27.68
CA LEU A 561 12.05 -19.60 27.90
C LEU A 561 10.96 -18.52 27.91
N PRO A 562 9.72 -18.84 27.49
CA PRO A 562 8.66 -17.85 27.46
C PRO A 562 8.35 -17.27 28.85
N VAL A 563 7.97 -15.99 28.89
CA VAL A 563 7.70 -15.24 30.13
C VAL A 563 6.72 -15.97 31.05
N VAL A 564 5.72 -16.67 30.50
CA VAL A 564 4.75 -17.44 31.28
C VAL A 564 5.39 -18.55 32.11
N ILE A 565 6.44 -19.21 31.60
CA ILE A 565 7.17 -20.26 32.32
C ILE A 565 8.02 -19.62 33.42
N CYS A 566 8.71 -18.53 33.13
CA CYS A 566 9.47 -17.78 34.13
C CYS A 566 8.57 -17.25 35.25
N LEU A 567 7.37 -16.78 34.92
CA LEU A 567 6.37 -16.32 35.89
C LEU A 567 5.84 -17.47 36.76
N LEU A 568 5.63 -18.65 36.17
CA LEU A 568 5.23 -19.84 36.92
C LEU A 568 6.31 -20.21 37.94
N LEU A 569 7.59 -20.23 37.53
CA LEU A 569 8.72 -20.46 38.45
C LEU A 569 8.74 -19.41 39.58
N LYS A 570 8.58 -18.13 39.26
CA LYS A 570 8.52 -17.05 40.25
C LYS A 570 7.33 -17.20 41.21
N SER A 571 6.20 -17.76 40.77
CA SER A 571 5.03 -17.98 41.64
C SER A 571 5.26 -19.05 42.70
N LEU A 572 6.17 -20.01 42.48
CA LEU A 572 6.53 -21.04 43.46
C LEU A 572 7.23 -20.45 44.71
N VAL A 573 7.78 -19.23 44.63
CA VAL A 573 8.35 -18.50 45.78
C VAL A 573 7.27 -17.86 46.65
N LYS A 574 6.08 -17.62 46.10
CA LYS A 574 5.09 -16.67 46.64
C LYS A 574 4.02 -17.34 47.50
N VAL A 575 4.40 -18.29 48.34
CA VAL A 575 3.57 -18.62 49.51
C VAL A 575 3.68 -17.45 50.49
N ARG A 576 2.67 -16.57 50.50
CA ARG A 576 2.65 -15.35 51.33
C ARG A 576 2.80 -15.71 52.83
N PRO A 577 3.70 -15.07 53.59
CA PRO A 577 3.80 -15.20 55.05
C PRO A 577 2.61 -14.66 55.86
N GLY A 578 1.43 -14.48 55.26
CA GLY A 578 0.29 -13.77 55.84
C GLY A 578 -1.09 -14.33 55.49
N LEU A 579 -1.17 -15.54 54.92
CA LEU A 579 -2.42 -16.22 54.60
C LEU A 579 -2.75 -17.33 55.62
N LEU A 580 -2.40 -17.11 56.88
CA LEU A 580 -2.67 -18.04 57.97
C LEU A 580 -3.95 -17.73 58.77
N ASN A 581 -4.68 -16.66 58.46
CA ASN A 581 -5.93 -16.34 59.17
C ASN A 581 -7.02 -15.83 58.23
N CYS A 582 -7.96 -16.73 57.92
CA CYS A 582 -9.42 -16.56 57.90
C CYS A 582 -10.07 -17.51 56.89
N LEU A 583 -10.41 -18.70 57.39
CA LEU A 583 -11.64 -19.47 57.09
C LEU A 583 -11.84 -20.10 55.69
N SER A 584 -11.67 -21.42 55.70
CA SER A 584 -12.78 -22.38 55.52
C SER A 584 -13.34 -22.64 54.12
N ILE A 585 -12.49 -23.01 53.17
CA ILE A 585 -12.89 -24.00 52.16
C ILE A 585 -11.73 -24.99 52.02
N PHE A 586 -12.00 -26.28 52.23
CA PHE A 586 -11.05 -27.42 52.31
C PHE A 586 -10.51 -27.87 53.67
N SER A 587 -11.28 -27.60 54.72
CA SER A 587 -11.48 -28.55 55.84
C SER A 587 -12.14 -29.89 55.41
N GLN A 588 -12.14 -30.24 54.11
CA GLN A 588 -12.81 -31.42 53.55
C GLN A 588 -11.93 -32.34 52.68
N LEU A 589 -10.62 -32.08 52.54
CA LEU A 589 -9.68 -33.07 51.97
C LEU A 589 -8.66 -33.60 52.99
N TYR A 590 -8.77 -33.16 54.25
CA TYR A 590 -7.88 -33.54 55.35
C TYR A 590 -8.15 -34.95 55.92
N TYR A 591 -9.14 -35.69 55.40
CA TYR A 591 -9.53 -36.99 55.95
C TYR A 591 -9.52 -38.16 54.95
N PHE A 592 -9.08 -37.99 53.72
CA PHE A 592 -9.00 -39.08 52.74
C PHE A 592 -7.84 -38.89 51.75
N ALA A 593 -6.61 -39.16 52.23
CA ALA A 593 -5.54 -39.86 51.50
C ALA A 593 -4.21 -39.63 52.23
N CYS A 594 -4.06 -40.37 53.34
CA CYS A 594 -2.76 -40.63 53.93
C CYS A 594 -1.74 -41.03 52.85
N HIS A 595 -0.55 -40.43 52.93
CA HIS A 595 0.67 -40.76 52.19
C HIS A 595 0.69 -40.39 50.70
N LEU A 596 0.84 -39.10 50.38
CA LEU A 596 1.77 -38.59 49.35
C LEU A 596 1.86 -37.04 49.42
N ARG A 597 3.08 -36.62 49.76
CA ARG A 597 3.73 -35.31 50.01
C ARG A 597 3.21 -33.99 49.35
N PRO A 598 3.61 -32.82 49.92
CA PRO A 598 2.95 -31.50 49.88
C PRO A 598 2.93 -30.71 48.56
N CYS A 599 3.31 -31.27 47.42
CA CYS A 599 3.36 -30.51 46.16
C CYS A 599 1.98 -30.29 45.52
N LEU A 600 0.98 -31.14 45.80
CA LEU A 600 -0.34 -31.02 45.14
C LEU A 600 -1.11 -29.73 45.52
N THR A 601 -0.87 -29.19 46.72
CA THR A 601 -1.57 -27.99 47.21
C THR A 601 -1.15 -26.71 46.48
N ASP A 602 0.11 -26.60 46.08
CA ASP A 602 0.60 -25.43 45.33
C ASP A 602 0.08 -25.42 43.88
N TRP A 603 -0.11 -26.60 43.29
CA TRP A 603 -0.66 -26.74 41.94
C TRP A 603 -2.19 -26.59 41.90
N LEU A 604 -2.90 -26.95 42.98
CA LEU A 604 -4.34 -26.65 43.09
C LEU A 604 -4.57 -25.12 43.14
N VAL A 605 -3.69 -24.39 43.82
CA VAL A 605 -3.74 -22.91 43.87
C VAL A 605 -3.38 -22.29 42.52
N ILE A 606 -2.39 -22.80 41.79
CA ILE A 606 -2.07 -22.32 40.42
C ILE A 606 -3.20 -22.68 39.44
N ALA A 607 -3.79 -23.87 39.54
CA ALA A 607 -4.92 -24.31 38.73
C ALA A 607 -6.16 -23.43 38.97
N VAL A 608 -6.45 -23.09 40.25
CA VAL A 608 -7.52 -22.18 40.65
C VAL A 608 -7.22 -20.73 40.26
N LEU A 609 -5.97 -20.27 40.32
CA LEU A 609 -5.58 -18.91 39.88
C LEU A 609 -5.59 -18.74 38.34
N THR A 610 -5.59 -19.84 37.57
CA THR A 610 -5.74 -19.80 36.11
C THR A 610 -7.19 -19.96 35.63
N GLY A 611 -8.15 -20.12 36.55
CA GLY A 611 -9.57 -20.24 36.26
C GLY A 611 -10.40 -19.32 37.16
N GLU A 612 -10.49 -18.03 36.81
CA GLU A 612 -11.78 -17.35 36.96
C GLU A 612 -12.61 -17.76 35.74
N ASP A 613 -13.59 -18.64 35.97
CA ASP A 613 -14.97 -18.53 35.48
C ASP A 613 -15.63 -19.91 35.51
N GLY A 614 -16.44 -20.12 36.55
CA GLY A 614 -17.70 -20.85 36.48
C GLY A 614 -18.82 -19.84 36.73
#